data_AF-A0A963AHU0-F1
#
_entry.id   AF-A0A963AHU0-F1
#
_cell.length_a   1.000
_cell.length_b   1.000
_cell.length_c   1.000
_cell.angle_alpha   90.00
_cell.angle_beta   90.00
_cell.angle_gamma   90.00
#
_symmetry.space_group_name_H-M   'P 1'
#
loop_
_entity.id
_entity.type
_entity.pdbx_description
1 polymer ?
#
loop_
_entity_poly.entity_id
_entity_poly.type
_entity_poly.pdbx_seq_one_letter_code
_entity_poly.pdbx_strand_id
1 'polypeptide(L)'
;MTVNKEKNQHCRIPQERFDFLGYTFGRCYSTQTGRAYIGTRPSKKSIKKVCRTIGEATNRRMLLKDPEDQVKALNRVLVGWASYFSLGQSAKLIGRWTAMRPSGCA
;
A
#
# COMPACT_ATOMS: atom_id res chain seq x y z
N MET A 1 -29.03 -1.44 -17.45
CA MET A 1 -27.67 -1.16 -16.95
C MET A 1 -26.68 -1.30 -18.09
N THR A 2 -26.10 -0.19 -18.55
CA THR A 2 -25.12 -0.20 -19.65
C THR A 2 -23.74 -0.48 -19.07
N VAL A 3 -23.16 -1.61 -19.43
CA VAL A 3 -21.81 -1.99 -19.00
C VAL A 3 -20.80 -1.04 -19.65
N ASN A 4 -19.97 -0.36 -18.86
CA ASN A 4 -18.94 0.55 -19.38
C ASN A 4 -17.85 -0.27 -20.09
N LYS A 5 -17.88 -0.28 -21.44
CA LYS A 5 -17.01 -1.13 -22.26
C LYS A 5 -15.52 -0.77 -22.12
N GLU A 6 -15.18 0.48 -21.80
CA GLU A 6 -13.79 0.89 -21.51
C GLU A 6 -13.23 0.27 -20.23
N LYS A 7 -14.10 -0.13 -19.29
CA LYS A 7 -13.69 -0.67 -17.99
C LYS A 7 -13.63 -2.20 -17.97
N ASN A 8 -14.02 -2.86 -19.07
CA ASN A 8 -14.10 -4.32 -19.18
C ASN A 8 -13.19 -4.85 -20.29
N GLN A 9 -11.92 -5.03 -19.93
CA GLN A 9 -10.96 -5.77 -20.74
C GLN A 9 -10.96 -7.24 -20.29
N HIS A 10 -11.30 -8.17 -21.18
CA HIS A 10 -11.13 -9.61 -20.92
C HIS A 10 -9.64 -9.96 -21.02
N CYS A 11 -8.98 -10.18 -19.89
CA CYS A 11 -7.57 -10.54 -19.82
C CYS A 11 -7.43 -12.00 -19.38
N ARG A 12 -6.77 -12.84 -20.19
CA ARG A 12 -6.52 -14.26 -19.87
C ARG A 12 -5.24 -14.38 -19.04
N ILE A 13 -5.39 -14.74 -17.76
CA ILE A 13 -4.28 -15.20 -16.92
C ILE A 13 -3.92 -16.63 -17.40
N PRO A 14 -2.64 -16.95 -17.71
CA PRO A 14 -1.42 -16.42 -17.11
C PRO A 14 -0.49 -15.62 -18.05
N GLN A 15 -0.86 -15.37 -19.31
CA GLN A 15 0.00 -14.66 -20.26
C GLN A 15 0.06 -13.14 -20.00
N GLU A 16 -0.99 -12.56 -19.41
CA GLU A 16 -1.08 -11.11 -19.25
C GLU A 16 -1.29 -10.71 -17.78
N ARG A 17 -0.89 -9.47 -17.47
CA ARG A 17 -1.12 -8.81 -16.17
C ARG A 17 -2.14 -7.72 -16.35
N PHE A 18 -3.14 -7.65 -15.47
CA PHE A 18 -4.11 -6.54 -15.48
C PHE A 18 -4.21 -5.87 -14.11
N ASP A 19 -4.51 -4.58 -14.14
CA ASP A 19 -4.68 -3.76 -12.93
C ASP A 19 -6.18 -3.62 -12.60
N PHE A 20 -6.58 -4.00 -11.39
CA PHE A 20 -7.95 -3.83 -10.89
C PHE A 20 -7.95 -3.44 -9.41
N LEU A 21 -8.73 -2.41 -9.05
CA LEU A 21 -8.82 -1.87 -7.67
C LEU A 21 -7.47 -1.56 -7.01
N GLY A 22 -6.47 -1.17 -7.80
CA GLY A 22 -5.13 -0.88 -7.28
C GLY A 22 -4.28 -2.13 -7.03
N TYR A 23 -4.76 -3.32 -7.39
CA TYR A 23 -3.99 -4.55 -7.49
C TYR A 23 -3.56 -4.82 -8.93
N THR A 24 -2.39 -5.40 -9.12
CA THR A 24 -1.98 -6.07 -10.35
C THR A 24 -2.19 -7.56 -10.16
N PHE A 25 -3.01 -8.17 -11.00
CA PHE A 25 -3.24 -9.60 -11.07
C PHE A 25 -2.33 -10.21 -12.14
N GLY A 26 -1.71 -11.36 -11.84
CA GLY A 26 -0.98 -12.11 -12.84
C GLY A 26 0.02 -13.11 -12.27
N ARG A 27 0.90 -13.62 -13.15
CA ARG A 27 1.93 -14.60 -12.78
C ARG A 27 3.03 -13.94 -11.93
N CYS A 28 3.08 -14.34 -10.67
CA CYS A 28 4.11 -14.00 -9.71
C CYS A 28 5.07 -15.18 -9.55
N TYR A 29 6.29 -14.91 -9.08
CA TYR A 29 7.30 -15.94 -8.80
C TYR A 29 7.63 -15.91 -7.31
N SER A 30 7.66 -17.09 -6.69
CA SER A 30 8.09 -17.24 -5.30
C SER A 30 9.58 -16.92 -5.21
N THR A 31 9.95 -16.03 -4.29
CA THR A 31 11.37 -15.71 -4.03
C THR A 31 12.10 -16.87 -3.34
N GLN A 32 11.38 -17.78 -2.69
CA GLN A 32 11.95 -18.90 -1.94
C GLN A 32 12.06 -20.18 -2.79
N THR A 33 11.11 -20.41 -3.69
CA THR A 33 11.02 -21.66 -4.46
C THR A 33 11.12 -21.47 -5.97
N GLY A 34 11.15 -20.23 -6.47
CA GLY A 34 11.16 -19.92 -7.91
C GLY A 34 9.88 -20.32 -8.66
N ARG A 35 8.93 -20.98 -7.99
CA ARG A 35 7.69 -21.46 -8.62
C ARG A 35 6.81 -20.30 -9.01
N ALA A 36 6.28 -20.37 -10.22
CA ALA A 36 5.25 -19.45 -10.67
C ALA A 36 3.92 -19.77 -9.97
N TYR A 37 3.27 -18.74 -9.45
CA TYR A 37 1.93 -18.81 -8.89
C TYR A 37 1.10 -17.63 -9.38
N ILE A 38 -0.22 -17.79 -9.41
CA ILE A 38 -1.13 -16.69 -9.68
C ILE A 38 -1.27 -15.92 -8.37
N GLY A 39 -0.89 -14.65 -8.38
CA GLY A 39 -0.88 -13.81 -7.19
C GLY A 39 -1.39 -12.40 -7.48
N THR A 40 -1.65 -11.67 -6.40
CA THR A 40 -1.96 -10.25 -6.43
C THR A 40 -0.83 -9.47 -5.80
N ARG A 41 -0.52 -8.31 -6.38
CA ARG A 41 0.43 -7.35 -5.79
C ARG A 41 -0.16 -5.95 -5.90
N PRO A 42 0.21 -5.01 -5.02
CA PRO A 42 -0.17 -3.61 -5.21
C PRO A 42 0.33 -3.12 -6.58
N SER A 43 -0.53 -2.44 -7.33
CA SER A 43 -0.15 -1.91 -8.64
C SER A 43 0.84 -0.76 -8.50
N LYS A 44 1.67 -0.56 -9.53
CA LYS A 44 2.63 0.55 -9.55
C LYS A 44 1.93 1.89 -9.33
N LYS A 45 0.70 2.05 -9.82
CA LYS A 45 -0.12 3.25 -9.62
C LYS A 45 -0.51 3.44 -8.15
N SER A 46 -0.93 2.37 -7.46
CA SER A 46 -1.27 2.41 -6.03
C SER A 46 -0.05 2.80 -5.17
N ILE A 47 1.12 2.18 -5.45
CA ILE A 47 2.37 2.47 -4.74
C ILE A 47 2.77 3.94 -4.94
N LYS A 48 2.75 4.45 -6.18
CA LYS A 48 3.05 5.86 -6.47
C LYS A 48 2.11 6.81 -5.74
N LYS A 49 0.81 6.48 -5.64
CA LYS A 49 -0.18 7.30 -4.95
C LYS A 49 0.14 7.42 -3.46
N VAL A 50 0.43 6.31 -2.77
CA VAL A 50 0.76 6.35 -1.34
C VAL A 50 2.08 7.10 -1.10
N CYS A 51 3.11 6.89 -1.94
CA CYS A 51 4.36 7.65 -1.85
C CYS A 51 4.13 9.16 -2.04
N ARG A 52 3.24 9.56 -2.96
CA ARG A 52 2.88 10.97 -3.15
C ARG A 52 2.18 11.55 -1.92
N THR A 53 1.21 10.83 -1.36
CA THR A 53 0.51 11.25 -0.13
C THR A 53 1.48 11.39 1.05
N ILE A 54 2.45 10.48 1.20
CA ILE A 54 3.51 10.59 2.21
C ILE A 54 4.39 11.81 1.96
N GLY A 55 4.80 12.05 0.71
CA GLY A 55 5.59 13.22 0.34
C GLY A 55 4.87 14.54 0.58
N GLU A 56 3.57 14.60 0.29
CA GLU A 56 2.70 15.75 0.58
C GLU A 56 2.55 15.97 2.09
N ALA A 57 2.35 14.90 2.88
CA ALA A 57 2.24 14.95 4.33
C ALA A 57 3.57 15.28 5.04
N THR A 58 4.70 15.06 4.38
CA THR A 58 6.06 15.35 4.90
C THR A 58 6.65 16.63 4.26
N ASN A 59 5.86 17.39 3.49
CA ASN A 59 6.36 18.56 2.78
C ASN A 59 6.89 19.61 3.77
N ARG A 60 7.94 20.33 3.35
CA ARG A 60 8.67 21.39 4.08
C ARG A 60 7.77 22.53 4.62
N ARG A 61 6.52 22.65 4.16
CA ARG A 61 5.52 23.58 4.72
C ARG A 61 4.84 23.08 6.01
N MET A 62 5.06 21.83 6.40
CA MET A 62 4.55 21.24 7.65
C MET A 62 5.51 21.45 8.84
N LEU A 63 6.65 22.13 8.67
CA LEU A 63 7.62 22.45 9.74
C LEU A 63 7.04 23.22 10.94
N LEU A 64 5.84 23.79 10.80
CA LEU A 64 5.09 24.48 11.85
C LEU A 64 4.12 23.57 12.62
N LYS A 65 4.00 22.29 12.24
CA LYS A 65 3.16 21.32 12.96
C LYS A 65 4.00 20.49 13.92
N ASP A 66 3.35 20.09 14.99
CA ASP A 66 3.95 19.19 15.97
C ASP A 66 4.39 17.88 15.30
N PRO A 67 5.65 17.45 15.49
CA PRO A 67 6.18 16.25 14.85
C PRO A 67 5.40 14.98 15.24
N GLU A 68 4.79 14.91 16.44
CA GLU A 68 3.99 13.76 16.85
C GLU A 68 2.72 13.63 16.01
N ASP A 69 2.05 14.75 15.70
CA ASP A 69 0.84 14.74 14.89
C ASP A 69 1.12 14.36 13.44
N GLN A 70 2.29 14.75 12.93
CA GLN A 70 2.78 14.34 11.62
C GLN A 70 3.03 12.83 11.56
N VAL A 71 3.71 12.29 12.56
CA VAL A 71 3.98 10.84 12.67
C VAL A 71 2.67 10.06 12.81
N LYS A 72 1.71 10.52 13.62
CA LYS A 72 0.39 9.90 13.74
C LYS A 72 -0.37 9.89 12.40
N ALA A 73 -0.34 11.00 11.66
CA ALA A 73 -1.01 11.09 10.36
C ALA A 73 -0.39 10.13 9.33
N LEU A 74 0.95 10.08 9.25
CA LEU A 74 1.68 9.17 8.37
C LEU A 74 1.40 7.70 8.71
N ASN A 75 1.42 7.36 10.00
CA ASN A 75 1.15 6.00 10.45
C ASN A 75 -0.28 5.56 10.12
N ARG A 76 -1.29 6.44 10.23
CA ARG A 76 -2.67 6.12 9.82
C ARG A 76 -2.76 5.76 8.33
N VAL A 77 -2.07 6.52 7.47
CA VAL A 77 -2.04 6.25 6.02
C VAL A 77 -1.36 4.91 5.73
N LEU A 78 -0.21 4.66 6.34
CA LEU A 78 0.55 3.42 6.13
C LEU A 78 -0.19 2.17 6.65
N VAL A 79 -0.80 2.25 7.84
CA VAL A 79 -1.58 1.15 8.40
C VAL A 79 -2.80 0.86 7.53
N GLY A 80 -3.53 1.89 7.11
CA GLY A 80 -4.67 1.72 6.21
C GLY A 80 -4.27 1.09 4.87
N TRP A 81 -3.18 1.56 4.28
CA TRP A 81 -2.66 1.03 3.03
C TRP A 81 -2.16 -0.42 3.16
N ALA A 82 -1.39 -0.73 4.21
CA ALA A 82 -0.89 -2.08 4.46
C ALA A 82 -2.01 -3.08 4.79
N SER A 83 -3.05 -2.64 5.50
CA SER A 83 -4.25 -3.43 5.78
C SER A 83 -5.05 -3.69 4.51
N TYR A 84 -5.23 -2.66 3.67
CA TYR A 84 -5.96 -2.80 2.41
C TYR A 84 -5.28 -3.78 1.45
N PHE A 85 -3.93 -3.76 1.36
CA PHE A 85 -3.16 -4.67 0.51
C PHE A 85 -2.77 -5.98 1.21
N SER A 86 -3.36 -6.27 2.38
CA SER A 86 -3.16 -7.52 3.14
C SER A 86 -1.69 -7.88 3.37
N LEU A 87 -0.81 -6.88 3.49
CA LEU A 87 0.56 -7.06 3.98
C LEU A 87 0.49 -7.24 5.50
N GLY A 88 -0.26 -8.25 5.96
CA GLY A 88 -0.73 -8.39 7.33
C GLY A 88 0.37 -8.39 8.37
N GLN A 89 1.57 -8.89 8.01
CA GLN A 89 2.74 -8.83 8.90
C GLN A 89 3.30 -7.41 9.00
N SER A 90 3.38 -6.69 7.88
CA SER A 90 3.86 -5.31 7.82
C SER A 90 2.89 -4.34 8.50
N ALA A 91 1.58 -4.53 8.32
CA ALA A 91 0.53 -3.75 9.00
C ALA A 91 0.60 -3.92 10.53
N LYS A 92 0.79 -5.14 11.02
CA LYS A 92 0.99 -5.43 12.45
C LYS A 92 2.28 -4.84 13.00
N LEU A 93 3.38 -4.88 12.23
CA LEU A 93 4.65 -4.30 12.64
C LEU A 93 4.57 -2.77 12.73
N ILE A 94 3.98 -2.11 11.74
CA ILE A 94 3.76 -0.65 11.76
C ILE A 94 2.85 -0.28 12.94
N GLY A 95 1.75 -1.02 13.13
CA GLY A 95 0.83 -0.85 14.27
C GLY A 95 1.51 -1.02 15.63
N ARG A 96 2.38 -2.03 15.77
CA ARG A 96 3.16 -2.29 16.99
C ARG A 96 4.20 -1.19 17.23
N TRP A 97 4.85 -0.67 16.19
CA TRP A 97 5.78 0.46 16.31
C TRP A 97 5.08 1.72 16.79
N THR A 98 3.86 2.00 16.32
CA THR A 98 3.02 3.08 16.86
C THR A 98 2.57 2.88 18.30
N ALA A 99 2.36 1.63 18.73
CA ALA A 99 1.91 1.33 20.09
C ALA A 99 3.07 1.25 21.10
N MET A 100 4.29 0.97 20.62
CA MET A 100 5.51 0.93 21.43
C MET A 100 6.06 2.35 21.60
N ARG A 101 5.35 3.17 22.37
CA ARG A 101 5.89 4.42 22.91
C ARG A 101 6.94 4.04 23.97
N PRO A 102 8.16 4.61 23.98
CA PRO A 102 8.91 4.68 25.22
C PRO A 102 8.16 5.65 26.13
N SER A 103 7.65 5.13 27.24
CA SER A 103 7.24 5.96 28.37
C SER A 103 8.45 6.75 28.83
N GLY A 104 8.41 8.07 28.68
CA GLY A 104 9.36 9.00 29.30
C GLY A 104 10.37 9.61 28.35
N CYS A 105 10.18 10.90 28.07
CA CYS A 105 11.16 11.90 28.45
C CYS A 105 10.38 13.06 29.08
N ALA A 106 10.72 13.34 30.34
CA ALA A 106 10.52 14.64 30.96
C ALA A 106 11.42 15.68 30.28
#